data_AF-A0A2V5XU79-F1
#
_entry.id   AF-A0A2V5XU79-F1
#
_cell.length_a   1.000
_cell.length_b   1.000
_cell.length_c   1.000
_cell.angle_alpha   90.00
_cell.angle_beta   90.00
_cell.angle_gamma   90.00
#
_symmetry.space_group_name_H-M   'P 1'
#
loop_
_entity.id
_entity.type
_entity.pdbx_description
1 polymer ?
#
loop_
_entity_poly.entity_id
_entity_poly.type
_entity_poly.pdbx_seq_one_letter_code
_entity_poly.pdbx_strand_id
1 'polypeptide(L)'
;PQLRKFDLIPTEHQRPGRPHGWAKIHSETAHGAINLEWHGRTGVLTCRVVTKLGHKPHSIIGDFIDYLLARHQSRILAIHIMRR
;
A
#
# COMPACT_ATOMS: atom_id res chain seq x y z
N PRO A 1 -6.94 10.38 8.68
CA PRO A 1 -6.42 11.41 7.74
C PRO A 1 -6.22 10.82 6.35
N GLN A 2 -6.37 11.66 5.33
CA GLN A 2 -6.53 11.24 3.94
C GLN A 2 -5.18 10.83 3.33
N LEU A 3 -5.16 9.72 2.58
CA LEU A 3 -3.99 9.17 1.87
C LEU A 3 -3.22 10.24 1.07
N ARG A 4 -3.94 11.21 0.50
CA ARG A 4 -3.36 12.33 -0.28
C ARG A 4 -2.34 13.18 0.47
N LYS A 5 -2.37 13.22 1.82
CA LYS A 5 -1.35 13.94 2.61
C LYS A 5 0.02 13.27 2.58
N PHE A 6 0.09 12.06 2.03
CA PHE A 6 1.28 11.24 1.91
C PHE A 6 1.52 10.91 0.43
N ASP A 7 1.09 11.77 -0.52
CA ASP A 7 1.24 11.55 -1.97
C ASP A 7 0.65 10.21 -2.47
N LEU A 8 -0.39 9.72 -1.81
CA LEU A 8 -1.08 8.46 -2.15
C LEU A 8 -2.53 8.69 -2.55
N ILE A 9 -2.93 8.11 -3.67
CA ILE A 9 -4.27 8.23 -4.23
C ILE A 9 -4.91 6.83 -4.32
N PRO A 10 -6.03 6.57 -3.62
CA PRO A 10 -6.77 5.34 -3.83
C PRO A 10 -7.42 5.38 -5.22
N THR A 11 -7.16 4.37 -6.04
CA THR A 11 -7.67 4.30 -7.41
C THR A 11 -8.70 3.18 -7.60
N GLU A 12 -8.66 2.15 -6.76
CA GLU A 12 -9.61 1.03 -6.84
C GLU A 12 -9.97 0.56 -5.43
N HIS A 13 -11.27 0.33 -5.22
CA HIS A 13 -11.85 -0.27 -4.02
C HIS A 13 -12.40 -1.66 -4.36
N GLN A 14 -12.69 -2.45 -3.33
CA GLN A 14 -13.20 -3.82 -3.45
C GLN A 14 -14.36 -3.92 -4.47
N ARG A 15 -14.26 -4.85 -5.41
CA ARG A 15 -15.29 -5.13 -6.43
C ARG A 15 -15.95 -6.49 -6.14
N PRO A 16 -17.25 -6.67 -6.46
CA PRO A 16 -17.91 -7.97 -6.37
C PRO A 16 -17.17 -9.02 -7.21
N GLY A 17 -17.00 -10.23 -6.69
CA GLY A 17 -16.43 -11.38 -7.44
C GLY A 17 -14.91 -11.58 -7.34
N ARG A 18 -14.19 -10.80 -6.53
CA ARG A 18 -12.77 -11.07 -6.19
C ARG A 18 -12.61 -11.40 -4.71
N PRO A 19 -12.08 -12.58 -4.36
CA PRO A 19 -11.81 -12.91 -2.96
C PRO A 19 -10.71 -12.01 -2.37
N HIS A 20 -10.78 -11.74 -1.06
CA HIS A 20 -9.79 -11.03 -0.23
C HIS A 20 -9.62 -9.51 -0.36
N GLY A 21 -10.67 -8.69 -0.24
CA GLY A 21 -10.55 -7.25 0.12
C GLY A 21 -9.40 -6.47 -0.55
N TRP A 22 -9.47 -6.29 -1.87
CA TRP A 22 -8.40 -5.64 -2.63
C TRP A 22 -8.61 -4.13 -2.71
N ALA A 23 -7.54 -3.37 -2.52
CA ALA A 23 -7.48 -1.95 -2.82
C ALA A 23 -6.21 -1.63 -3.61
N LYS A 24 -6.26 -0.58 -4.42
CA LYS A 24 -5.10 -0.11 -5.17
C LYS A 24 -4.83 1.34 -4.85
N ILE A 25 -3.57 1.63 -4.57
CA ILE A 25 -3.09 2.98 -4.29
C ILE A 25 -2.04 3.33 -5.33
N HIS A 26 -2.13 4.52 -5.92
CA HIS A 26 -1.10 5.08 -6.76
C HIS A 26 -0.33 6.14 -6.00
N SER A 27 0.96 6.29 -6.29
CA SER A 27 1.68 7.48 -5.87
C SER A 27 1.36 8.63 -6.82
N GLU A 28 1.26 9.84 -6.27
CA GLU A 28 1.08 11.08 -7.01
C GLU A 28 2.39 11.53 -7.67
N THR A 29 3.52 11.29 -7.01
CA THR A 29 4.85 11.79 -7.39
C THR A 29 5.75 10.71 -8.00
N ALA A 30 5.51 9.44 -7.67
CA ALA A 30 6.22 8.29 -8.23
C ALA A 30 5.34 7.51 -9.21
N HIS A 31 5.88 7.15 -10.38
CA HIS A 31 5.20 6.26 -11.33
C HIS A 31 5.18 4.80 -10.82
N GLY A 32 4.28 4.55 -9.87
CA GLY A 32 4.07 3.25 -9.25
C GLY A 32 2.70 3.09 -8.59
N ALA A 33 2.37 1.85 -8.26
CA ALA A 33 1.16 1.50 -7.55
C ALA A 33 1.44 0.44 -6.48
N ILE A 34 0.63 0.45 -5.43
CA ILE A 34 0.60 -0.54 -4.37
C ILE A 34 -0.73 -1.28 -4.47
N ASN A 35 -0.67 -2.58 -4.70
CA ASN A 35 -1.82 -3.45 -4.57
C ASN A 35 -1.87 -3.95 -3.13
N LEU A 36 -3.02 -3.80 -2.48
CA LEU A 36 -3.26 -4.17 -1.10
C LEU A 36 -4.19 -5.38 -1.05
N GLU A 37 -3.87 -6.31 -0.18
CA GLU A 37 -4.69 -7.47 0.14
C GLU A 37 -4.74 -7.64 1.66
N TRP A 38 -5.94 -7.67 2.22
CA TRP A 38 -6.13 -7.89 3.66
C TRP A 38 -6.57 -9.33 3.94
N HIS A 39 -5.73 -10.07 4.67
CA HIS A 39 -6.07 -11.40 5.13
C HIS A 39 -6.68 -11.36 6.54
N GLY A 40 -8.01 -11.26 6.60
CA GLY A 40 -8.75 -11.01 7.85
C GLY A 40 -8.51 -12.03 8.97
N ARG A 41 -8.27 -13.31 8.66
CA ARG A 41 -8.05 -14.35 9.69
C ARG A 41 -6.72 -14.19 10.42
N THR A 42 -5.68 -13.70 9.74
CA THR A 42 -4.32 -13.56 10.31
C THR A 42 -3.97 -12.11 10.64
N GLY A 43 -4.81 -11.16 10.24
CA GLY A 43 -4.52 -9.73 10.40
C GLY A 43 -3.34 -9.25 9.56
N VAL A 44 -3.00 -9.96 8.48
CA VAL A 44 -1.87 -9.62 7.62
C VAL A 44 -2.33 -8.74 6.46
N LEU A 45 -1.69 -7.57 6.31
CA LEU A 45 -1.80 -6.73 5.13
C LEU A 45 -0.63 -7.06 4.17
N THR A 46 -0.96 -7.67 3.03
CA THR A 46 0.01 -7.94 1.98
C THR A 46 0.01 -6.78 0.98
N CYS A 47 1.19 -6.25 0.70
CA CYS A 47 1.37 -5.10 -0.18
C CYS A 47 2.31 -5.48 -1.33
N ARG A 48 1.84 -5.33 -2.57
CA ARG A 48 2.68 -5.51 -3.77
C ARG A 48 2.92 -4.18 -4.46
N VAL A 49 4.15 -3.69 -4.34
CA VAL A 49 4.61 -2.49 -5.04
C VAL A 49 4.99 -2.83 -6.47
N VAL A 50 4.48 -2.03 -7.42
CA VAL A 50 4.75 -2.15 -8.84
C VAL A 50 5.18 -0.78 -9.34
N THR A 51 6.41 -0.66 -9.83
CA THR A 51 6.89 0.54 -10.53
C THR A 51 7.02 0.27 -12.03
N LYS A 52 6.96 1.33 -12.83
CA LYS A 52 7.15 1.24 -14.29
C LYS A 52 8.42 2.00 -14.71
N LEU A 53 8.88 1.79 -15.95
CA LEU A 53 9.89 2.62 -16.64
C LEU A 53 11.19 2.87 -15.85
N GLY A 54 11.67 1.89 -15.08
CA GLY A 54 12.92 2.02 -14.31
C GLY A 54 12.82 2.90 -13.05
N HIS A 55 11.62 3.37 -12.68
CA HIS A 55 11.41 4.11 -11.44
C HIS A 55 11.70 3.20 -10.23
N LYS A 56 12.50 3.72 -9.30
CA LYS A 56 12.89 3.01 -8.09
C LYS A 56 11.74 3.02 -7.07
N PRO A 57 11.38 1.88 -6.47
CA PRO A 57 10.22 1.77 -5.58
C PRO A 57 10.37 2.44 -4.21
N HIS A 58 11.57 2.91 -3.87
CA HIS A 58 11.89 3.47 -2.55
C HIS A 58 10.95 4.60 -2.11
N SER A 59 10.63 5.57 -2.98
CA SER A 59 9.78 6.71 -2.62
C SER A 59 8.36 6.26 -2.25
N ILE A 60 7.67 5.52 -3.14
CA ILE A 60 6.31 5.04 -2.88
C ILE A 60 6.23 4.08 -1.68
N ILE A 61 7.29 3.31 -1.39
CA ILE A 61 7.37 2.50 -0.17
C ILE A 61 7.46 3.40 1.07
N GLY A 62 8.33 4.41 1.05
CA GLY A 62 8.51 5.36 2.14
C GLY A 62 7.22 6.08 2.50
N ASP A 63 6.57 6.67 1.50
CA ASP A 63 5.30 7.40 1.67
C ASP A 63 4.21 6.53 2.28
N PHE A 64 4.15 5.26 1.84
CA PHE A 64 3.18 4.31 2.36
C PHE A 64 3.49 3.84 3.79
N ILE A 65 4.75 3.61 4.12
CA ILE A 65 5.14 3.29 5.50
C ILE A 65 4.85 4.48 6.42
N ASP A 66 5.15 5.72 5.99
CA ASP A 66 4.84 6.91 6.76
C ASP A 66 3.33 7.03 7.03
N TYR A 67 2.50 6.81 5.99
CA TYR A 67 1.05 6.72 6.17
C TYR A 67 0.64 5.64 7.18
N LEU A 68 1.19 4.42 7.08
CA LEU A 68 0.85 3.32 7.97
C LEU A 68 1.21 3.64 9.43
N LEU A 69 2.40 4.19 9.67
CA LEU A 69 2.84 4.53 11.02
C LEU A 69 2.03 5.72 11.57
N ALA A 70 1.84 6.78 10.79
CA ALA A 70 1.09 7.96 11.22
C ALA A 70 -0.39 7.70 11.57
N ARG A 71 -0.97 6.59 11.11
CA ARG A 71 -2.42 6.29 11.24
C ARG A 71 -2.73 5.00 11.95
N HIS A 72 -1.86 4.01 11.84
CA HIS A 72 -2.13 2.65 12.24
C HIS A 72 -1.01 2.05 13.10
N GLN A 73 -0.02 2.84 13.54
CA GLN A 73 1.10 2.35 14.37
C GLN A 73 0.67 1.46 15.54
N SER A 74 -0.40 1.81 16.26
CA SER A 74 -0.87 1.03 17.42
C SER A 74 -1.40 -0.36 17.07
N ARG A 75 -1.67 -0.63 15.78
CA ARG A 75 -2.15 -1.91 15.26
C ARG A 75 -1.06 -2.69 14.52
N ILE A 76 0.11 -2.10 14.33
CA ILE A 76 1.21 -2.69 13.56
C ILE A 76 2.17 -3.37 14.53
N LEU A 77 2.22 -4.69 14.49
CA LEU A 77 3.19 -5.48 15.25
C LEU A 77 4.56 -5.50 14.57
N ALA A 78 4.58 -5.66 13.24
CA ALA A 78 5.80 -5.73 12.46
C ALA A 78 5.56 -5.31 11.00
N ILE A 79 6.62 -4.82 10.34
CA ILE A 79 6.65 -4.56 8.89
C ILE A 79 7.81 -5.35 8.31
N HIS A 80 7.50 -6.23 7.34
CA HIS A 80 8.50 -7.03 6.63
C HIS A 80 8.61 -6.55 5.19
N ILE A 81 9.83 -6.15 4.78
CA ILE A 81 10.12 -5.74 3.41
C ILE A 81 10.97 -6.83 2.76
N MET A 82 10.44 -7.43 1.69
CA MET A 82 11.14 -8.47 0.93
C MET A 82 11.40 -7.95 -0.49
N ARG A 83 12.65 -8.04 -0.94
CA ARG A 83 13.06 -7.70 -2.30
C ARG A 83 13.51 -8.98 -3.01
N ARG A 84 13.07 -9.15 -4.27
CA ARG A 84 13.64 -10.12 -5.20
C ARG A 84 14.66 -9.43 -6.09
#